data_AF-A0A6L7YA25-F1
#
_entry.id   AF-A0A6L7YA25-F1
#
_cell.length_a   1.000
_cell.length_b   1.000
_cell.length_c   1.000
_cell.angle_alpha   90.00
_cell.angle_beta   90.00
_cell.angle_gamma   90.00
#
_symmetry.space_group_name_H-M   'P 1'
#
loop_
_entity.id
_entity.type
_entity.pdbx_description
1 polymer ?
#
loop_
_entity_poly.entity_id
_entity_poly.type
_entity_poly.pdbx_seq_one_letter_code
_entity_poly.pdbx_strand_id
1 'polypeptide(L)'
;MSEKQQLGFALAALAGGIAWGTVRYRNSERVGLLALLQGLEWFVAYGGAAAVITWLRETVEADELVIDEDDERVTHFRRVVTEHTGTDG
;
A
#
# COMPACT_ATOMS: atom_id res chain seq x y z
N MET A 1 0.27 9.43 15.09
CA MET A 1 1.34 9.49 14.07
C MET A 1 0.67 9.19 12.75
N SER A 2 0.88 9.99 11.71
CA SER A 2 0.26 9.74 10.39
C SER A 2 0.86 8.47 9.77
N GLU A 3 0.09 7.65 9.04
CA GLU A 3 0.58 6.40 8.43
C GLU A 3 1.79 6.62 7.53
N LYS A 4 1.83 7.74 6.80
CA LYS A 4 2.99 8.14 5.98
C LYS A 4 4.26 8.34 6.82
N GLN A 5 4.11 8.86 8.04
CA GLN A 5 5.23 9.02 8.98
C GLN A 5 5.67 7.66 9.54
N GLN A 6 4.74 6.73 9.76
CA GLN A 6 5.05 5.37 10.22
C GLN A 6 5.79 4.56 9.16
N LEU A 7 5.36 4.61 7.91
CA LEU A 7 6.09 3.99 6.80
C LEU A 7 7.48 4.62 6.62
N GLY A 8 7.57 5.94 6.69
CA GLY A 8 8.85 6.66 6.63
C GLY A 8 9.82 6.26 7.75
N PHE A 9 9.32 6.11 8.99
CA PHE A 9 10.13 5.62 10.11
C PHE A 9 10.57 4.18 9.93
N ALA A 10 9.70 3.30 9.46
CA ALA A 10 10.05 1.91 9.20
C ALA A 10 11.12 1.80 8.09
N LEU A 11 11.02 2.59 7.02
CA LEU A 11 12.02 2.66 5.97
C LEU A 11 13.36 3.24 6.46
N ALA A 12 13.33 4.24 7.33
CA ALA A 12 14.53 4.74 7.98
C ALA A 12 15.18 3.65 8.86
N ALA A 13 14.37 2.86 9.58
CA ALA A 13 14.85 1.72 10.36
C ALA A 13 15.44 0.61 9.46
N LEU A 14 14.85 0.33 8.30
CA LEU A 14 15.41 -0.58 7.29
C LEU A 14 16.81 -0.12 6.86
N ALA A 15 16.94 1.14 6.44
CA ALA A 15 18.21 1.70 6.00
C ALA A 15 19.26 1.70 7.13
N GLY A 16 18.87 2.07 8.34
CA GLY A 16 19.73 2.01 9.52
C GLY A 16 20.19 0.58 9.83
N GLY A 17 19.29 -0.39 9.74
CA GLY A 17 19.59 -1.81 9.98
C GLY A 17 20.53 -2.40 8.93
N ILE A 18 20.37 -2.02 7.65
CA ILE A 18 21.31 -2.41 6.57
C ILE A 18 22.69 -1.79 6.80
N ALA A 19 22.76 -0.50 7.11
CA ALA A 19 24.02 0.19 7.34
C ALA A 19 24.76 -0.44 8.54
N TRP A 20 24.05 -0.66 9.65
CA TRP A 20 24.59 -1.33 10.82
C TRP A 20 25.01 -2.78 10.52
N GLY A 21 24.17 -3.53 9.80
CA GLY A 21 24.46 -4.90 9.39
C GLY A 21 25.71 -5.00 8.52
N THR A 22 25.91 -4.03 7.61
CA THR A 22 27.10 -4.00 6.75
C THR A 22 28.37 -3.80 7.57
N VAL A 23 28.33 -2.94 8.60
CA VAL A 23 29.46 -2.73 9.53
C VAL A 23 29.68 -3.95 10.42
N ARG A 24 28.60 -4.51 10.98
CA ARG A 24 28.62 -5.65 11.91
C ARG A 24 29.13 -6.93 11.25
N TYR A 25 28.71 -7.20 10.02
CA TYR A 25 29.00 -8.43 9.26
C TYR A 25 30.09 -8.25 8.20
N ARG A 26 30.88 -7.16 8.27
CA ARG A 26 31.92 -6.82 7.27
C ARG A 26 32.95 -7.92 7.00
N ASN A 27 33.18 -8.81 7.97
CA ASN A 27 34.14 -9.90 7.87
C ASN A 27 33.49 -11.24 7.45
N SER A 28 32.19 -11.25 7.20
CA SER A 28 31.46 -12.44 6.78
C SER A 28 31.38 -12.49 5.26
N GLU A 29 31.58 -13.67 4.67
CA GLU A 29 31.40 -13.88 3.22
C GLU A 29 29.98 -13.55 2.73
N ARG A 30 29.00 -13.55 3.64
CA ARG A 30 27.58 -13.28 3.37
C ARG A 30 27.11 -11.91 3.88
N VAL A 31 28.01 -10.92 3.94
CA VAL A 31 27.71 -9.58 4.48
C VAL A 31 26.43 -8.97 3.91
N GLY A 32 26.21 -9.05 2.59
CA GLY A 32 25.02 -8.47 1.96
C GLY A 32 23.72 -9.11 2.42
N LEU A 33 23.70 -10.44 2.54
CA LEU A 33 22.52 -11.20 2.96
C LEU A 33 22.20 -10.96 4.44
N LEU A 34 23.23 -10.92 5.30
CA LEU A 34 23.08 -10.65 6.72
C LEU A 34 22.68 -9.20 7.00
N ALA A 35 23.21 -8.24 6.23
CA ALA A 35 22.83 -6.83 6.34
C ALA A 35 21.36 -6.62 5.92
N LEU A 36 20.91 -7.28 4.86
CA LEU A 36 19.52 -7.25 4.44
C LEU A 36 18.59 -7.83 5.51
N LEU A 37 18.93 -8.99 6.08
CA LEU A 37 18.20 -9.61 7.20
C LEU A 37 18.10 -8.65 8.39
N GLN A 38 19.21 -8.03 8.79
CA GLN A 38 19.23 -7.06 9.88
C GLN A 38 18.33 -5.85 9.61
N GLY A 39 18.34 -5.35 8.37
CA GLY A 39 17.44 -4.31 7.91
C GLY A 39 15.96 -4.70 8.00
N LEU A 40 15.63 -5.90 7.52
CA LEU A 40 14.26 -6.41 7.56
C LEU A 40 13.76 -6.62 8.98
N GLU A 41 14.60 -7.11 9.90
CA GLU A 41 14.27 -7.20 11.32
C GLU A 41 13.88 -5.84 11.90
N TRP A 42 14.64 -4.80 11.59
CA TRP A 42 14.35 -3.44 12.08
C TRP A 42 13.09 -2.89 11.41
N PHE A 43 12.94 -3.06 10.10
CA PHE A 43 11.72 -2.66 9.39
C PHE A 43 10.46 -3.24 10.03
N VAL A 44 10.47 -4.54 10.36
CA VAL A 44 9.34 -5.22 11.02
C VAL A 44 9.16 -4.74 12.45
N ALA A 45 10.23 -4.62 13.23
CA ALA A 45 10.18 -4.15 14.63
C ALA A 45 9.58 -2.73 14.76
N TYR A 46 9.82 -1.88 13.78
CA TYR A 46 9.26 -0.52 13.72
C TYR A 46 7.90 -0.44 13.00
N GLY A 47 7.24 -1.58 12.78
CA GLY A 47 5.86 -1.63 12.29
C GLY A 47 5.72 -1.49 10.77
N GLY A 48 6.79 -1.66 10.01
CA GLY A 48 6.78 -1.57 8.54
C GLY A 48 5.86 -2.58 7.88
N ALA A 49 5.78 -3.81 8.42
CA ALA A 49 4.87 -4.84 7.90
C ALA A 49 3.40 -4.42 8.01
N ALA A 50 2.99 -3.88 9.16
CA ALA A 50 1.64 -3.38 9.36
C ALA A 50 1.34 -2.21 8.41
N ALA A 51 2.28 -1.28 8.26
CA ALA A 51 2.13 -0.13 7.37
C ALA A 51 1.96 -0.56 5.89
N VAL A 52 2.71 -1.57 5.42
CA VAL A 52 2.57 -2.10 4.06
C VAL A 52 1.22 -2.79 3.86
N ILE A 53 0.74 -3.55 4.85
CA ILE A 53 -0.57 -4.21 4.79
C ILE A 53 -1.70 -3.19 4.73
N THR A 54 -1.65 -2.14 5.56
CA THR A 54 -2.63 -1.05 5.53
C THR A 54 -2.62 -0.34 4.18
N TRP A 55 -1.43 0.02 3.67
CA TRP A 55 -1.31 0.65 2.36
C TRP A 55 -1.86 -0.23 1.22
N LEU A 56 -1.54 -1.53 1.22
CA LEU A 56 -2.07 -2.47 0.22
C LEU A 56 -3.60 -2.55 0.28
N ARG A 57 -4.17 -2.63 1.48
CA ARG A 57 -5.62 -2.64 1.68
C ARG A 57 -6.25 -1.37 1.11
N GLU A 58 -5.72 -0.20 1.44
CA GLU A 58 -6.21 1.08 0.91
C GLU A 58 -6.12 1.13 -0.62
N THR A 59 -5.05 0.62 -1.23
CA THR A 59 -4.93 0.61 -2.70
C THR A 59 -5.92 -0.32 -3.38
N VAL A 60 -6.25 -1.46 -2.77
CA VAL A 60 -7.23 -2.42 -3.32
C VAL A 60 -8.65 -1.87 -3.14
N GLU A 61 -8.98 -1.35 -1.96
CA GLU A 61 -10.28 -0.73 -1.68
C GLU A 61 -10.52 0.52 -2.56
N ALA A 62 -9.45 1.28 -2.86
CA ALA A 62 -9.53 2.41 -3.79
C ALA A 62 -9.80 1.99 -5.25
N ASP A 63 -9.32 0.82 -5.68
CA ASP A 63 -9.56 0.29 -7.03
C ASP A 63 -11.01 -0.23 -7.17
N GLU A 64 -11.57 -0.79 -6.10
CA GLU A 64 -12.94 -1.29 -6.06
C GLU A 64 -13.98 -0.15 -6.18
N LEU A 65 -13.71 1.02 -5.60
CA LEU A 65 -14.57 2.22 -5.72
C LEU A 65 -14.57 2.83 -7.14
N VAL A 66 -13.49 2.68 -7.90
CA VAL A 66 -13.41 3.20 -9.28
C VAL A 66 -14.25 2.35 -10.24
N ILE A 67 -14.44 1.06 -9.96
CA ILE A 67 -15.24 0.15 -10.78
C ILE A 67 -16.75 0.35 -10.54
N ASP A 68 -17.15 0.71 -9.32
CA ASP A 68 -18.57 0.89 -8.96
C ASP A 68 -19.16 2.21 -9.50
N GLU A 69 -18.34 3.26 -9.69
CA GLU A 69 -18.80 4.54 -10.26
C GLU A 69 -19.23 4.44 -11.75
N ASP A 70 -18.72 3.45 -12.50
CA ASP A 70 -19.08 3.25 -13.91
C ASP A 70 -20.41 2.49 -14.07
N ASP A 71 -20.80 1.64 -13.11
CA ASP A 71 -22.07 0.88 -13.19
C ASP A 71 -23.28 1.73 -12.73
N GLU A 72 -23.05 2.71 -11.85
CA GLU A 72 -24.08 3.69 -11.44
C GLU A 72 -24.43 4.68 -12.58
N ARG A 73 -23.47 4.99 -13.47
CA ARG A 73 -23.72 5.86 -14.65
C ARG A 73 -24.55 5.17 -15.73
N VAL A 74 -24.33 3.88 -15.97
CA VAL A 74 -25.05 3.13 -17.02
C VAL A 74 -26.53 2.91 -16.64
N THR A 75 -26.81 2.69 -15.36
CA THR A 75 -28.19 2.54 -14.87
C THR A 75 -28.94 3.87 -14.83
N HIS A 76 -28.29 4.99 -14.48
CA HIS A 76 -28.93 6.30 -14.47
C HIS A 76 -29.30 6.79 -15.88
N PHE A 77 -28.50 6.50 -16.91
CA PHE A 77 -28.84 6.83 -18.30
C PHE A 77 -30.05 6.02 -18.81
N ARG A 78 -30.15 4.75 -18.43
CA ARG A 78 -31.26 3.88 -18.86
C ARG A 78 -32.60 4.31 -18.27
N ARG A 79 -32.60 4.87 -17.05
CA ARG A 79 -33.82 5.35 -16.38
C ARG A 79 -34.37 6.65 -17.00
N VAL A 80 -33.49 7.56 -17.42
CA VAL A 80 -33.90 8.83 -18.04
C VAL A 80 -34.52 8.64 -19.44
N VAL A 81 -34.12 7.61 -20.19
CA VAL A 81 -34.68 7.34 -21.54
C VAL A 81 -36.10 6.77 -21.48
N THR A 82 -36.45 6.04 -20.41
CA THR A 82 -37.80 5.46 -20.24
C THR A 82 -38.87 6.44 -19.76
N GLU A 83 -38.50 7.56 -19.13
CA GLU A 83 -39.49 8.54 -18.65
C GLU A 83 -39.95 9.52 -19.75
N HIS A 84 -39.17 9.67 -20.84
CA HIS A 84 -39.56 10.51 -21.99
C HIS A 84 -40.26 9.78 -23.14
N THR A 85 -40.42 8.46 -23.07
CA THR A 85 -41.11 7.68 -24.13
C THR A 85 -42.48 7.13 -23.71
N GLY A 86 -42.96 7.49 -22.52
CA GLY A 86 -44.24 7.01 -21.97
C GLY A 86 -45.35 8.06 -21.83
N THR A 87 -45.25 9.24 -22.46
CA THR A 87 -46.25 10.31 -22.32
C THR A 87 -46.68 10.96 -23.63
N ASP A 88 -46.65 10.23 -24.74
CA ASP A 88 -47.39 10.59 -25.96
C ASP A 88 -47.87 9.32 -26.67
N GLY A 89 -49.14 8.95 -26.45
CA GLY A 89 -49.79 7.80 -27.07
C GLY A 89 -51.05 7.35 -26.35
#